data_AF-A0A8B3RLD9-F1
#
_entry.id   AF-A0A8B3RLD9-F1
#
_cell.length_a   1.000
_cell.length_b   1.000
_cell.length_c   1.000
_cell.angle_alpha   90.00
_cell.angle_beta   90.00
_cell.angle_gamma   90.00
#
_symmetry.space_group_name_H-M   'P 1'
#
loop_
_entity.id
_entity.type
_entity.pdbx_description
1 polymer ?
#
loop_
_entity_poly.entity_id
_entity_poly.type
_entity_poly.pdbx_seq_one_letter_code
_entity_poly.pdbx_strand_id
1 'polypeptide(L)'
;MADLYMYSTTVSDVGTVRSNNQDSSFAGEHLVAVCDGMGGHAGGDTASTIAIRSLAHIETDSAGGDVAKATAIIETSTLAAHDAIVGKAKRERKLAGMGTTVTAITLVSDYWVIAHIGDSRAYLLRDGKLMRLTTDHSYVQHLIDTKRINEVEARNHPQRNVVMRVLGDFDIDAHPDISIRRAEAGDRLLLCSDGLCGVLEDSTIEETLSHFTDPEECAQTLVSMALKAGSTDNVSAVIADSTIALDADSFDLPHQTPLIGGAASATLEPIADIIHEPVASAPALITRSSPAERAAALIASDSNKAAQSEEHDATQQVAQPSTVREENGELQDPDTGEIPVIRKSDGRYSADPNDPEVARAIHHEHLQEKKQARSRRFRGKIIGSVVAVAIVAVLALGTWAAYAWSQTQYYLASDNGVVTVYQGVPTNIFGYELSHAIEHTDLKVDELPEQWQDRLRQGISVDGYDEALSHVELIRTQFNDLKKEQEQKAKEDADAKAKQQKQANDSKSPTKSAQSR
;
A
#
# COMPACT_ATOMS: atom_id res chain seq x y z
N MET A 1 46.04 -10.33 -14.94
CA MET A 1 44.60 -10.42 -15.21
C MET A 1 44.07 -9.01 -15.10
N ALA A 2 43.15 -8.59 -15.96
CA ALA A 2 42.53 -7.29 -15.79
C ALA A 2 41.58 -7.36 -14.60
N ASP A 3 41.58 -6.33 -13.77
CA ASP A 3 40.71 -6.26 -12.60
C ASP A 3 39.25 -6.06 -13.04
N LEU A 4 38.34 -6.77 -12.38
CA LEU A 4 36.90 -6.64 -12.61
C LEU A 4 36.34 -5.52 -11.73
N TYR A 5 35.45 -4.73 -12.31
CA TYR A 5 34.72 -3.65 -11.64
C TYR A 5 33.23 -3.95 -11.71
N MET A 6 32.51 -3.64 -10.65
CA MET A 6 31.05 -3.75 -10.62
C MET A 6 30.45 -2.35 -10.79
N TYR A 7 29.60 -2.20 -11.79
CA TYR A 7 28.68 -1.06 -11.87
C TYR A 7 27.30 -1.55 -11.48
N SER A 8 26.60 -0.82 -10.62
CA SER A 8 25.31 -1.29 -10.11
C SER A 8 24.25 -0.22 -10.10
N THR A 9 22.99 -0.62 -10.03
CA THR A 9 21.87 0.30 -9.88
C THR A 9 20.75 -0.38 -9.14
N THR A 10 19.88 0.40 -8.51
CA THR A 10 18.72 -0.14 -7.82
C THR A 10 17.49 0.71 -8.07
N VAL A 11 16.34 0.04 -8.15
CA VAL A 11 15.01 0.64 -8.21
C VAL A 11 14.15 -0.06 -7.18
N SER A 12 13.44 0.71 -6.37
CA SER A 12 12.52 0.18 -5.35
C SER A 12 11.23 0.99 -5.36
N ASP A 13 10.10 0.30 -5.34
CA ASP A 13 8.77 0.90 -5.35
C ASP A 13 7.91 0.32 -4.21
N VAL A 14 7.06 1.16 -3.62
CA VAL A 14 6.15 0.76 -2.53
C VAL A 14 5.09 -0.25 -2.98
N GLY A 15 4.79 -0.30 -4.27
CA GLY A 15 3.74 -1.13 -4.82
C GLY A 15 2.36 -0.50 -4.71
N THR A 16 1.34 -1.26 -5.13
CA THR A 16 -0.03 -0.73 -5.28
C THR A 16 -0.90 -0.91 -4.04
N VAL A 17 -0.50 -1.78 -3.11
CA VAL A 17 -1.32 -2.20 -1.96
C VAL A 17 -0.72 -1.76 -0.62
N ARG A 18 0.60 -1.76 -0.48
CA ARG A 18 1.28 -1.40 0.77
C ARG A 18 1.26 0.12 0.98
N SER A 19 1.20 0.55 2.24
CA SER A 19 1.21 1.98 2.59
C SER A 19 2.61 2.58 2.74
N ASN A 20 3.61 1.72 2.97
CA ASN A 20 5.00 2.11 3.16
C ASN A 20 5.90 1.08 2.49
N ASN A 21 7.09 1.53 2.07
CA ASN A 21 8.12 0.64 1.56
C ASN A 21 8.93 0.10 2.74
N GLN A 22 8.92 -1.23 2.91
CA GLN A 22 9.66 -1.94 3.94
C GLN A 22 10.90 -2.64 3.37
N ASP A 23 11.05 -2.68 2.05
CA ASP A 23 12.29 -3.09 1.41
C ASP A 23 13.36 -2.02 1.60
N SER A 24 14.61 -2.42 1.61
CA SER A 24 15.76 -1.53 1.47
C SER A 24 16.78 -2.17 0.53
N SER A 25 17.47 -1.35 -0.26
CA SER A 25 18.50 -1.82 -1.17
C SER A 25 19.73 -0.92 -1.18
N PHE A 26 20.86 -1.50 -1.54
CA PHE A 26 22.15 -0.84 -1.67
C PHE A 26 22.81 -1.26 -2.98
N ALA A 27 23.30 -0.30 -3.75
CA ALA A 27 23.98 -0.51 -5.01
C ALA A 27 25.25 0.35 -5.08
N GLY A 28 26.40 -0.24 -4.77
CA GLY A 28 27.73 0.37 -4.88
C GLY A 28 28.65 -0.37 -5.87
N GLU A 29 29.95 -0.10 -5.77
CA GLU A 29 31.02 -0.69 -6.58
C GLU A 29 31.57 -1.99 -6.00
N HIS A 30 31.42 -2.18 -4.69
CA HIS A 30 31.94 -3.35 -3.98
C HIS A 30 30.85 -4.16 -3.29
N LEU A 31 29.71 -3.55 -2.96
CA LEU A 31 28.57 -4.19 -2.35
C LEU A 31 27.28 -3.92 -3.15
N VAL A 32 26.50 -4.99 -3.38
CA VAL A 32 25.07 -4.89 -3.70
C VAL A 32 24.25 -5.69 -2.72
N ALA A 33 23.12 -5.15 -2.28
CA ALA A 33 22.24 -5.84 -1.33
C ALA A 33 20.77 -5.47 -1.51
N VAL A 34 19.89 -6.43 -1.20
CA VAL A 34 18.45 -6.21 -1.02
C VAL A 34 18.01 -6.84 0.29
N CYS A 35 17.16 -6.14 1.03
CA CYS A 35 16.63 -6.55 2.32
C CYS A 35 15.12 -6.29 2.33
N ASP A 36 14.31 -7.33 2.46
CA ASP A 36 12.85 -7.23 2.57
C ASP A 36 12.46 -7.21 4.05
N GLY A 37 11.80 -6.13 4.48
CA GLY A 37 11.50 -5.87 5.89
C GLY A 37 10.15 -6.41 6.32
N MET A 38 10.13 -7.21 7.39
CA MET A 38 8.91 -7.76 7.99
C MET A 38 8.71 -7.32 9.46
N GLY A 39 7.45 -7.27 9.89
CA GLY A 39 7.07 -6.99 11.28
C GLY A 39 6.29 -5.70 11.43
N GLY A 40 4.96 -5.77 11.27
CA GLY A 40 4.05 -4.62 11.42
C GLY A 40 4.40 -3.44 10.50
N HIS A 41 3.69 -2.31 10.64
CA HIS A 41 3.92 -1.17 9.73
C HIS A 41 5.28 -0.48 9.94
N ALA A 42 5.83 -0.50 11.16
CA ALA A 42 7.04 0.25 11.54
C ALA A 42 8.23 -0.63 12.01
N GLY A 43 8.10 -1.95 11.99
CA GLY A 43 9.21 -2.85 12.32
C GLY A 43 10.00 -3.26 11.09
N GLY A 44 9.31 -3.56 9.97
CA GLY A 44 9.96 -3.99 8.73
C GLY A 44 10.90 -2.97 8.12
N ASP A 45 10.43 -1.71 7.98
CA ASP A 45 11.23 -0.59 7.48
C ASP A 45 12.50 -0.35 8.32
N THR A 46 12.37 -0.43 9.64
CA THR A 46 13.48 -0.27 10.58
C THR A 46 14.45 -1.44 10.48
N ALA A 47 13.97 -2.67 10.34
CA ALA A 47 14.81 -3.86 10.26
C ALA A 47 15.64 -3.88 8.97
N SER A 48 15.02 -3.65 7.80
CA SER A 48 15.72 -3.62 6.51
C SER A 48 16.73 -2.46 6.44
N THR A 49 16.38 -1.29 6.99
CA THR A 49 17.30 -0.14 7.10
C THR A 49 18.52 -0.46 7.98
N ILE A 50 18.32 -1.11 9.14
CA ILE A 50 19.43 -1.54 10.01
C ILE A 50 20.33 -2.54 9.29
N ALA A 51 19.76 -3.47 8.51
CA ALA A 51 20.53 -4.44 7.75
C ALA A 51 21.43 -3.79 6.70
N ILE A 52 20.88 -2.95 5.82
CA ILE A 52 21.67 -2.20 4.82
C ILE A 52 22.76 -1.36 5.50
N ARG A 53 22.41 -0.62 6.56
CA ARG A 53 23.37 0.20 7.31
C ARG A 53 24.51 -0.64 7.90
N SER A 54 24.21 -1.84 8.39
CA SER A 54 25.21 -2.74 8.98
C SER A 54 26.14 -3.33 7.92
N LEU A 55 25.68 -3.48 6.68
CA LEU A 55 26.47 -4.00 5.57
C LEU A 55 27.26 -2.91 4.82
N ALA A 56 26.83 -1.65 4.88
CA ALA A 56 27.36 -0.56 4.06
C ALA A 56 28.89 -0.38 4.13
N HIS A 57 29.53 -0.66 5.27
CA HIS A 57 30.99 -0.57 5.41
C HIS A 57 31.79 -1.52 4.49
N ILE A 58 31.16 -2.57 3.96
CA ILE A 58 31.77 -3.48 2.98
C ILE A 58 32.12 -2.72 1.69
N GLU A 59 31.42 -1.62 1.41
CA GLU A 59 31.70 -0.78 0.24
C GLU A 59 33.12 -0.21 0.28
N THR A 60 33.63 0.16 1.46
CA THR A 60 34.97 0.75 1.59
C THR A 60 35.99 -0.15 2.27
N ASP A 61 35.58 -1.23 2.95
CA ASP A 61 36.50 -2.21 3.51
C ASP A 61 37.09 -3.09 2.39
N SER A 62 38.20 -2.60 1.85
CA SER A 62 39.05 -3.40 0.98
C SER A 62 39.50 -4.66 1.73
N ALA A 63 38.89 -5.80 1.37
CA ALA A 63 39.39 -7.12 1.74
C ALA A 63 40.82 -7.38 1.20
N GLY A 64 41.43 -6.43 0.49
CA GLY A 64 42.78 -6.52 -0.06
C GLY A 64 42.89 -7.58 -1.15
N GLY A 65 41.78 -7.88 -1.82
CA GLY A 65 41.67 -8.99 -2.77
C GLY A 65 41.63 -10.38 -2.12
N ASP A 66 41.55 -10.49 -0.79
CA ASP A 66 41.44 -11.78 -0.11
C ASP A 66 39.98 -12.21 0.00
N VAL A 67 39.62 -13.23 -0.79
CA VAL A 67 38.27 -13.83 -0.83
C VAL A 67 37.87 -14.41 0.53
N ALA A 68 38.80 -15.00 1.29
CA ALA A 68 38.48 -15.57 2.60
C ALA A 68 38.19 -14.47 3.62
N LYS A 69 38.96 -13.37 3.58
CA LYS A 69 38.69 -12.18 4.38
C LYS A 69 37.34 -11.56 4.01
N ALA A 70 37.06 -11.39 2.72
CA ALA A 70 35.78 -10.86 2.23
C ALA A 70 34.58 -11.70 2.69
N THR A 71 34.74 -13.03 2.64
CA THR A 71 33.75 -14.00 3.13
C THR A 71 33.48 -13.83 4.62
N ALA A 72 34.54 -13.72 5.42
CA ALA A 72 34.40 -13.51 6.86
C ALA A 72 33.76 -12.15 7.19
N ILE A 73 34.09 -11.09 6.42
CA ILE A 73 33.48 -9.76 6.57
C ILE A 73 31.98 -9.85 6.31
N ILE A 74 31.54 -10.31 5.13
CA ILE A 74 30.11 -10.30 4.78
C ILE A 74 29.26 -11.19 5.73
N GLU A 75 29.81 -12.33 6.17
CA GLU A 75 29.15 -13.20 7.16
C GLU A 75 29.02 -12.50 8.52
N THR A 76 30.14 -11.95 9.04
CA THR A 76 30.16 -11.27 10.34
C THR A 76 29.28 -10.02 10.34
N SER A 77 29.27 -9.26 9.24
CA SER A 77 28.46 -8.05 9.09
C SER A 77 26.96 -8.38 9.03
N THR A 78 26.60 -9.51 8.43
CA THR A 78 25.22 -10.02 8.42
C THR A 78 24.78 -10.47 9.82
N LEU A 79 25.64 -11.14 10.58
CA LEU A 79 25.37 -11.50 11.98
C LEU A 79 25.32 -10.27 12.91
N ALA A 80 26.17 -9.26 12.66
CA ALA A 80 26.11 -7.99 13.37
C ALA A 80 24.80 -7.24 13.09
N ALA A 81 24.29 -7.32 11.85
CA ALA A 81 22.97 -6.81 11.50
C ALA A 81 21.86 -7.49 12.31
N HIS A 82 21.90 -8.83 12.44
CA HIS A 82 20.99 -9.59 13.29
C HIS A 82 20.98 -9.05 14.73
N ASP A 83 22.15 -8.95 15.35
CA ASP A 83 22.30 -8.48 16.72
C ASP A 83 21.80 -7.05 16.91
N ALA A 84 22.03 -6.18 15.91
CA ALA A 84 21.53 -4.80 15.91
C ALA A 84 19.99 -4.74 15.87
N ILE A 85 19.35 -5.56 15.02
CA ILE A 85 17.89 -5.68 14.91
C ILE A 85 17.32 -6.21 16.23
N VAL A 86 17.82 -7.35 16.74
CA VAL A 86 17.40 -7.93 18.02
C VAL A 86 17.56 -6.93 19.17
N GLY A 87 18.69 -6.23 19.23
CA GLY A 87 18.97 -5.22 20.25
C GLY A 87 17.97 -4.05 20.20
N LYS A 88 17.59 -3.60 19.00
CA LYS A 88 16.61 -2.53 18.80
C LYS A 88 15.19 -3.00 19.16
N ALA A 89 14.79 -4.20 18.77
CA ALA A 89 13.48 -4.78 19.09
C ALA A 89 13.30 -4.94 20.61
N LYS A 90 14.35 -5.38 21.33
CA LYS A 90 14.34 -5.50 22.79
C LYS A 90 14.21 -4.15 23.51
N ARG A 91 14.80 -3.08 22.98
CA ARG A 91 14.70 -1.73 23.56
C ARG A 91 13.34 -1.08 23.29
N GLU A 92 12.75 -1.33 22.13
CA GLU A 92 11.51 -0.69 21.69
C GLU A 92 10.41 -1.73 21.48
N ARG A 93 9.56 -1.92 22.49
CA ARG A 93 8.48 -2.92 22.47
C ARG A 93 7.54 -2.85 21.25
N LYS A 94 7.39 -1.66 20.65
CA LYS A 94 6.59 -1.45 19.42
C LYS A 94 7.20 -2.11 18.17
N LEU A 95 8.49 -2.45 18.22
CA LEU A 95 9.26 -3.11 17.16
C LEU A 95 9.48 -4.60 17.45
N ALA A 96 8.79 -5.17 18.45
CA ALA A 96 8.90 -6.58 18.78
C ALA A 96 8.47 -7.45 17.59
N GLY A 97 9.26 -8.48 17.29
CA GLY A 97 9.04 -9.34 16.12
C GLY A 97 9.32 -8.66 14.78
N MET A 98 10.13 -7.59 14.76
CA MET A 98 10.69 -7.11 13.50
C MET A 98 11.80 -8.03 12.99
N GLY A 99 11.91 -8.14 11.69
CA GLY A 99 13.00 -8.84 11.02
C GLY A 99 13.09 -8.45 9.56
N THR A 100 14.09 -9.00 8.87
CA THR A 100 14.30 -8.73 7.45
C THR A 100 15.03 -9.89 6.79
N THR A 101 14.79 -10.08 5.50
CA THR A 101 15.66 -10.90 4.65
C THR A 101 16.96 -10.14 4.37
N VAL A 102 18.00 -10.85 3.96
CA VAL A 102 19.21 -10.25 3.41
C VAL A 102 19.68 -11.12 2.25
N THR A 103 19.82 -10.51 1.08
CA THR A 103 20.60 -11.08 -0.02
C THR A 103 21.64 -10.03 -0.38
N ALA A 104 22.91 -10.34 -0.17
CA ALA A 104 24.03 -9.44 -0.42
C ALA A 104 25.11 -10.14 -1.24
N ILE A 105 25.73 -9.41 -2.16
CA ILE A 105 26.84 -9.88 -2.99
C ILE A 105 27.94 -8.84 -2.95
N THR A 106 29.18 -9.30 -2.76
CA THR A 106 30.38 -8.46 -2.93
C THR A 106 31.29 -9.02 -4.01
N LEU A 107 31.88 -8.12 -4.80
CA LEU A 107 32.92 -8.45 -5.78
C LEU A 107 34.29 -8.23 -5.15
N VAL A 108 35.06 -9.30 -4.98
CA VAL A 108 36.44 -9.21 -4.50
C VAL A 108 37.35 -10.00 -5.44
N SER A 109 38.31 -9.29 -6.03
CA SER A 109 39.18 -9.80 -7.09
C SER A 109 38.37 -10.31 -8.29
N ASP A 110 38.29 -11.63 -8.49
CA ASP A 110 37.52 -12.30 -9.54
C ASP A 110 36.47 -13.25 -8.96
N TYR A 111 35.95 -12.95 -7.76
CA TYR A 111 34.93 -13.76 -7.11
C TYR A 111 33.74 -12.94 -6.62
N TRP A 112 32.56 -13.47 -6.91
CA TRP A 112 31.31 -13.12 -6.24
C TRP A 112 31.23 -13.88 -4.92
N VAL A 113 31.14 -13.15 -3.82
CA VAL A 113 30.84 -13.70 -2.50
C VAL A 113 29.42 -13.32 -2.15
N ILE A 114 28.56 -14.31 -1.99
CA ILE A 114 27.12 -14.14 -1.74
C ILE A 114 26.82 -14.54 -0.30
N ALA A 115 26.09 -13.70 0.42
CA ALA A 115 25.47 -14.01 1.70
C ALA A 115 23.95 -13.90 1.56
N HIS A 116 23.23 -14.95 1.97
CA HIS A 116 21.78 -15.04 1.77
C HIS A 116 21.04 -15.59 2.99
N ILE A 117 19.96 -14.91 3.37
CA ILE A 117 18.96 -15.38 4.32
C ILE A 117 17.58 -14.82 3.99
N GLY A 118 16.61 -15.69 3.74
CA GLY A 118 15.22 -15.30 3.46
C GLY A 118 14.76 -15.86 2.13
N ASP A 119 13.81 -15.22 1.49
CA ASP A 119 13.22 -15.63 0.20
C ASP A 119 13.37 -14.57 -0.91
N SER A 120 14.10 -13.49 -0.65
CA SER A 120 14.64 -12.63 -1.71
C SER A 120 15.66 -13.39 -2.55
N ARG A 121 15.74 -13.14 -3.85
CA ARG A 121 16.54 -13.98 -4.77
C ARG A 121 17.70 -13.23 -5.39
N ALA A 122 18.76 -13.98 -5.71
CA ALA A 122 19.81 -13.53 -6.61
C ALA A 122 19.89 -14.44 -7.84
N TYR A 123 20.04 -13.82 -9.01
CA TYR A 123 20.22 -14.46 -10.30
C TYR A 123 21.49 -13.94 -10.98
N LEU A 124 22.13 -14.80 -11.76
CA LEU A 124 23.29 -14.51 -12.61
C LEU A 124 22.93 -14.80 -14.06
N LEU A 125 23.02 -13.81 -14.92
CA LEU A 125 22.98 -13.97 -16.37
C LEU A 125 24.41 -14.06 -16.90
N ARG A 126 24.76 -15.20 -17.50
CA ARG A 126 26.05 -15.44 -18.18
C ARG A 126 25.81 -16.18 -19.48
N ASP A 127 26.46 -15.73 -20.55
CA ASP A 127 26.33 -16.33 -21.90
C ASP A 127 24.86 -16.50 -22.35
N GLY A 128 24.01 -15.55 -21.99
CA GLY A 128 22.57 -15.58 -22.30
C GLY A 128 21.78 -16.66 -21.57
N LYS A 129 22.29 -17.19 -20.45
CA LYS A 129 21.60 -18.15 -19.59
C LYS A 129 21.43 -17.61 -18.18
N LEU A 130 20.19 -17.64 -17.69
CA LEU A 130 19.88 -17.28 -16.32
C LEU A 130 20.16 -18.45 -15.35
N MET A 131 20.92 -18.17 -14.29
CA MET A 131 21.19 -19.12 -13.21
C MET A 131 20.79 -18.49 -11.88
N ARG A 132 19.90 -19.16 -11.14
CA ARG A 132 19.57 -18.75 -9.77
C ARG A 132 20.71 -19.12 -8.81
N LEU A 133 21.17 -18.15 -8.01
CA LEU A 133 22.28 -18.30 -7.09
C LEU A 133 21.85 -18.70 -5.67
N THR A 134 20.63 -18.32 -5.27
CA THR A 134 20.11 -18.53 -3.91
C THR A 134 19.01 -19.60 -3.86
N THR A 135 18.80 -20.20 -2.70
CA THR A 135 17.67 -21.11 -2.42
C THR A 135 16.82 -20.49 -1.32
N ASP A 136 15.51 -20.34 -1.55
CA ASP A 136 14.67 -19.60 -0.61
C ASP A 136 14.56 -20.34 0.72
N HIS A 137 14.72 -19.61 1.81
CA HIS A 137 14.41 -20.09 3.14
C HIS A 137 12.91 -19.94 3.44
N SER A 138 12.06 -20.52 2.59
CA SER A 138 10.61 -20.48 2.72
C SER A 138 10.00 -21.85 3.03
N TYR A 139 8.80 -21.85 3.60
CA TYR A 139 8.08 -23.09 3.92
C TYR A 139 7.79 -23.91 2.66
N VAL A 140 7.44 -23.26 1.56
CA VAL A 140 7.18 -23.94 0.28
C VAL A 140 8.45 -24.53 -0.32
N GLN A 141 9.60 -23.86 -0.20
CA GLN A 141 10.87 -24.43 -0.63
C GLN A 141 11.21 -25.69 0.18
N HIS A 142 11.00 -25.68 1.50
CA HIS A 142 11.18 -26.88 2.33
C HIS A 142 10.28 -28.06 1.88
N LEU A 143 9.04 -27.78 1.46
CA LEU A 143 8.14 -28.81 0.93
C LEU A 143 8.61 -29.35 -0.43
N ILE A 144 9.21 -28.50 -1.29
CA ILE A 144 9.83 -28.92 -2.54
C ILE A 144 11.05 -29.82 -2.26
N ASP A 145 11.94 -29.40 -1.37
CA ASP A 145 13.18 -30.12 -1.05
C ASP A 145 12.88 -31.50 -0.45
N THR A 146 11.81 -31.59 0.35
CA THR A 146 11.32 -32.84 0.93
C THR A 146 10.41 -33.64 -0.02
N LYS A 147 10.26 -33.20 -1.28
CA LYS A 147 9.46 -33.83 -2.35
C LYS A 147 7.98 -34.04 -1.99
N ARG A 148 7.43 -33.15 -1.17
CA ARG A 148 6.01 -33.17 -0.76
C ARG A 148 5.12 -32.42 -1.74
N ILE A 149 5.65 -31.40 -2.38
CA ILE A 149 5.00 -30.64 -3.46
C ILE A 149 6.00 -30.44 -4.60
N ASN A 150 5.49 -30.10 -5.79
CA ASN A 150 6.32 -29.63 -6.90
C ASN A 150 6.35 -28.09 -6.99
N GLU A 151 7.20 -27.55 -7.87
CA GLU A 151 7.35 -26.10 -8.06
C GLU A 151 6.06 -25.40 -8.52
N VAL A 152 5.23 -26.06 -9.32
CA VAL A 152 3.97 -25.51 -9.82
C VAL A 152 2.95 -25.38 -8.69
N GLU A 153 2.89 -26.38 -7.80
CA GLU A 153 2.05 -26.38 -6.61
C GLU A 153 2.50 -25.33 -5.59
N ALA A 154 3.81 -25.13 -5.43
CA ALA A 154 4.38 -24.14 -4.52
C ALA A 154 3.90 -22.71 -4.81
N ARG A 155 3.78 -22.33 -6.08
CA ARG A 155 3.33 -20.98 -6.50
C ARG A 155 1.92 -20.64 -6.01
N ASN A 156 1.03 -21.62 -5.96
CA ASN A 156 -0.36 -21.45 -5.54
C ASN A 156 -0.61 -21.88 -4.09
N HIS A 157 0.46 -22.18 -3.33
CA HIS A 157 0.33 -22.70 -1.98
C HIS A 157 -0.21 -21.61 -1.02
N PRO A 158 -1.16 -21.93 -0.12
CA PRO A 158 -1.71 -20.95 0.83
C PRO A 158 -0.67 -20.31 1.75
N GLN A 159 0.41 -21.03 2.04
CA GLN A 159 1.51 -20.61 2.91
C GLN A 159 2.77 -20.24 2.11
N ARG A 160 2.63 -19.73 0.88
CA ARG A 160 3.80 -19.36 0.05
C ARG A 160 4.62 -18.20 0.62
N ASN A 161 3.97 -17.27 1.34
CA ASN A 161 4.61 -16.11 1.96
C ASN A 161 5.21 -16.42 3.36
N VAL A 162 5.35 -17.70 3.74
CA VAL A 162 5.88 -18.08 5.06
C VAL A 162 7.38 -18.29 4.95
N VAL A 163 8.14 -17.33 5.46
CA VAL A 163 9.60 -17.39 5.55
C VAL A 163 10.02 -18.16 6.82
N MET A 164 11.04 -19.01 6.69
CA MET A 164 11.55 -19.90 7.74
C MET A 164 12.85 -19.41 8.38
N ARG A 165 13.65 -18.62 7.68
CA ARG A 165 14.88 -18.00 8.21
C ARG A 165 14.93 -16.53 7.80
N VAL A 166 15.11 -15.65 8.78
CA VAL A 166 15.27 -14.19 8.59
C VAL A 166 16.19 -13.65 9.69
N LEU A 167 16.73 -12.46 9.49
CA LEU A 167 17.37 -11.73 10.58
C LEU A 167 16.30 -11.06 11.43
N GLY A 168 16.40 -11.12 12.76
CA GLY A 168 15.52 -10.36 13.63
C GLY A 168 15.23 -11.01 14.97
N ASP A 169 14.21 -10.48 15.66
CA ASP A 169 13.81 -10.87 17.01
C ASP A 169 12.97 -12.17 17.02
N PHE A 170 13.53 -13.22 16.41
CA PHE A 170 12.95 -14.55 16.32
C PHE A 170 13.94 -15.58 16.86
N ASP A 171 13.43 -16.61 17.54
CA ASP A 171 14.24 -17.74 18.02
C ASP A 171 14.45 -18.76 16.89
N ILE A 172 15.15 -18.33 15.84
CA ILE A 172 15.45 -19.09 14.63
C ILE A 172 16.92 -18.91 14.25
N ASP A 173 17.45 -19.83 13.44
CA ASP A 173 18.83 -19.77 12.98
C ASP A 173 19.06 -18.57 12.03
N ALA A 174 19.93 -17.66 12.45
CA ALA A 174 20.27 -16.43 11.76
C ALA A 174 21.58 -16.51 10.95
N HIS A 175 22.27 -17.66 10.93
CA HIS A 175 23.46 -17.81 10.11
C HIS A 175 23.07 -17.66 8.62
N PRO A 176 23.78 -16.83 7.83
CA PRO A 176 23.52 -16.73 6.41
C PRO A 176 24.11 -17.93 5.65
N ASP A 177 23.49 -18.27 4.52
CA ASP A 177 24.09 -19.18 3.56
C ASP A 177 25.14 -18.42 2.75
N ILE A 178 26.39 -18.89 2.84
CA ILE A 178 27.52 -18.31 2.11
C ILE A 178 27.82 -19.13 0.86
N SER A 179 27.95 -18.46 -0.28
CA SER A 179 28.45 -19.10 -1.50
C SER A 179 29.48 -18.23 -2.22
N ILE A 180 30.46 -18.90 -2.83
CA ILE A 180 31.54 -18.25 -3.57
C ILE A 180 31.46 -18.74 -5.03
N ARG A 181 31.51 -17.80 -5.97
CA ARG A 181 31.45 -18.06 -7.41
C ARG A 181 32.51 -17.25 -8.11
N ARG A 182 33.09 -17.81 -9.17
CA ARG A 182 34.05 -17.07 -10.01
C ARG A 182 33.29 -16.06 -10.86
N ALA A 183 33.71 -14.80 -10.79
CA ALA A 183 33.21 -13.72 -11.61
C ALA A 183 33.89 -13.74 -12.99
N GLU A 184 33.11 -13.45 -14.03
CA GLU A 184 33.58 -13.31 -15.40
C GLU A 184 33.08 -12.00 -15.96
N ALA A 185 33.90 -11.35 -16.79
CA ALA A 185 33.50 -10.11 -17.44
C ALA A 185 32.23 -10.29 -18.25
N GLY A 186 31.27 -9.37 -18.08
CA GLY A 186 29.95 -9.44 -18.70
C GLY A 186 28.93 -10.24 -17.89
N ASP A 187 29.29 -10.76 -16.69
CA ASP A 187 28.29 -11.23 -15.74
C ASP A 187 27.34 -10.08 -15.38
N ARG A 188 26.03 -10.37 -15.46
CA ARG A 188 24.98 -9.50 -14.93
C ARG A 188 24.24 -10.19 -13.80
N LEU A 189 24.25 -9.56 -12.64
CA LEU A 189 23.53 -9.99 -11.45
C LEU A 189 22.19 -9.25 -11.33
N LEU A 190 21.17 -9.97 -10.87
CA LEU A 190 19.91 -9.39 -10.39
C LEU A 190 19.69 -9.86 -8.96
N LEU A 191 19.55 -8.93 -8.01
CA LEU A 191 18.99 -9.19 -6.69
C LEU A 191 17.59 -8.61 -6.65
N CYS A 192 16.62 -9.35 -6.11
CA CYS A 192 15.24 -8.89 -6.06
C CYS A 192 14.48 -9.38 -4.83
N SER A 193 13.53 -8.57 -4.35
CA SER A 193 12.58 -8.97 -3.31
C SER A 193 11.51 -9.92 -3.84
N ASP A 194 10.71 -10.49 -2.93
CA ASP A 194 9.65 -11.44 -3.29
C ASP A 194 8.54 -10.78 -4.14
N GLY A 195 8.35 -9.47 -4.00
CA GLY A 195 7.41 -8.69 -4.79
C GLY A 195 7.73 -8.67 -6.29
N LEU A 196 8.96 -9.01 -6.69
CA LEU A 196 9.35 -9.21 -8.09
C LEU A 196 9.34 -10.71 -8.46
N CYS A 197 10.11 -11.53 -7.75
CA CYS A 197 10.30 -12.94 -8.11
C CYS A 197 9.13 -13.86 -7.72
N GLY A 198 8.16 -13.34 -6.95
CA GLY A 198 6.89 -13.98 -6.64
C GLY A 198 5.83 -13.80 -7.72
N VAL A 199 5.99 -12.83 -8.63
CA VAL A 199 5.03 -12.55 -9.72
C VAL A 199 5.61 -12.76 -11.12
N LEU A 200 6.90 -12.49 -11.32
CA LEU A 200 7.57 -12.70 -12.60
C LEU A 200 8.17 -14.10 -12.68
N GLU A 201 8.03 -14.76 -13.84
CA GLU A 201 8.68 -16.04 -14.11
C GLU A 201 10.15 -15.84 -14.49
N ASP A 202 10.99 -16.84 -14.17
CA ASP A 202 12.42 -16.83 -14.51
C ASP A 202 12.67 -16.59 -16.02
N SER A 203 11.80 -17.08 -16.90
CA SER A 203 11.86 -16.83 -18.36
C SER A 203 11.70 -15.36 -18.72
N THR A 204 10.80 -14.65 -18.02
CA THR A 204 10.56 -13.22 -18.22
C THR A 204 11.73 -12.40 -17.70
N ILE A 205 12.30 -12.82 -16.56
CA ILE A 205 13.50 -12.22 -15.99
C ILE A 205 14.69 -12.40 -16.95
N GLU A 206 14.91 -13.60 -17.47
CA GLU A 206 15.97 -13.91 -18.44
C GLU A 206 15.87 -13.07 -19.71
N GLU A 207 14.68 -12.99 -20.30
CA GLU A 207 14.42 -12.19 -21.50
C GLU A 207 14.72 -10.70 -21.23
N THR A 208 14.26 -10.17 -20.10
CA THR A 208 14.44 -8.76 -19.75
C THR A 208 15.91 -8.41 -19.49
N LEU A 209 16.61 -9.24 -18.71
CA LEU A 209 18.04 -9.04 -18.42
C LEU A 209 18.91 -9.13 -19.68
N SER A 210 18.49 -9.94 -20.66
CA SER A 210 19.19 -10.11 -21.95
C SER A 210 18.85 -9.02 -22.97
N HIS A 211 17.67 -8.40 -22.87
CA HIS A 211 17.19 -7.42 -23.85
C HIS A 211 17.77 -6.03 -23.65
N PHE A 212 17.82 -5.55 -22.39
CA PHE A 212 18.25 -4.19 -22.08
C PHE A 212 19.75 -4.15 -21.85
N THR A 213 20.49 -3.31 -22.57
CA THR A 213 21.93 -3.10 -22.29
C THR A 213 22.13 -2.21 -21.07
N ASP A 214 21.31 -1.17 -20.92
CA ASP A 214 21.39 -0.24 -19.79
C ASP A 214 20.83 -0.88 -18.51
N PRO A 215 21.62 -0.99 -17.42
CA PRO A 215 21.17 -1.63 -16.19
C PRO A 215 20.03 -0.85 -15.51
N GLU A 216 19.99 0.48 -15.63
CA GLU A 216 18.91 1.28 -15.02
C GLU A 216 17.59 1.06 -15.74
N GLU A 217 17.56 1.15 -17.07
CA GLU A 217 16.37 0.82 -17.86
C GLU A 217 15.89 -0.62 -17.61
N CYS A 218 16.83 -1.55 -17.42
CA CYS A 218 16.51 -2.94 -17.07
C CYS A 218 15.79 -3.03 -15.71
N ALA A 219 16.36 -2.41 -14.66
CA ALA A 219 15.76 -2.38 -13.32
C ALA A 219 14.38 -1.71 -13.31
N GLN A 220 14.26 -0.54 -13.96
CA GLN A 220 13.00 0.19 -14.14
C GLN A 220 11.93 -0.67 -14.82
N THR A 221 12.32 -1.40 -15.88
CA THR A 221 11.40 -2.26 -16.63
C THR A 221 10.95 -3.46 -15.80
N LEU A 222 11.86 -4.13 -15.09
CA LEU A 222 11.53 -5.26 -14.22
C LEU A 222 10.54 -4.87 -13.12
N VAL A 223 10.80 -3.76 -12.42
CA VAL A 223 9.89 -3.25 -11.38
C VAL A 223 8.53 -2.87 -11.99
N SER A 224 8.52 -2.17 -13.12
CA SER A 224 7.27 -1.83 -13.82
C SER A 224 6.47 -3.07 -14.25
N MET A 225 7.14 -4.12 -14.72
CA MET A 225 6.51 -5.37 -15.11
C MET A 225 5.91 -6.10 -13.92
N ALA A 226 6.60 -6.16 -12.79
CA ALA A 226 6.09 -6.77 -11.56
C ALA A 226 4.83 -6.06 -11.05
N LEU A 227 4.81 -4.72 -11.06
CA LEU A 227 3.63 -3.94 -10.69
C LEU A 227 2.46 -4.17 -11.65
N LYS A 228 2.72 -4.22 -12.96
CA LYS A 228 1.69 -4.51 -13.99
C LYS A 228 1.17 -5.95 -13.92
N ALA A 229 2.01 -6.90 -13.48
CA ALA A 229 1.64 -8.29 -13.23
C ALA A 229 0.76 -8.45 -11.97
N GLY A 230 0.56 -7.37 -11.19
CA GLY A 230 -0.31 -7.35 -10.02
C GLY A 230 0.41 -7.66 -8.73
N SER A 231 1.69 -7.29 -8.60
CA SER A 231 2.39 -7.40 -7.31
C SER A 231 1.67 -6.63 -6.22
N THR A 232 1.43 -7.32 -5.09
CA THR A 232 0.76 -6.79 -3.90
C THR A 232 1.75 -6.37 -2.83
N ASP A 233 3.04 -6.54 -3.07
CA ASP A 233 4.10 -6.22 -2.10
C ASP A 233 4.98 -5.05 -2.56
N ASN A 234 5.92 -4.67 -1.71
CA ASN A 234 7.03 -3.81 -2.12
C ASN A 234 7.86 -4.54 -3.18
N VAL A 235 8.38 -3.78 -4.15
CA VAL A 235 9.10 -4.37 -5.29
C VAL A 235 10.45 -3.68 -5.41
N SER A 236 11.52 -4.45 -5.22
CA SER A 236 12.89 -3.96 -5.28
C SER A 236 13.72 -4.81 -6.23
N ALA A 237 14.54 -4.14 -7.05
CA ALA A 237 15.50 -4.75 -7.95
C ALA A 237 16.86 -4.04 -7.83
N VAL A 238 17.93 -4.82 -7.78
CA VAL A 238 19.31 -4.35 -7.89
C VAL A 238 19.96 -5.08 -9.06
N ILE A 239 20.50 -4.32 -10.01
CA ILE A 239 21.27 -4.86 -11.14
C ILE A 239 22.74 -4.55 -10.89
N ALA A 240 23.61 -5.53 -11.12
CA ALA A 240 25.06 -5.35 -11.03
C ALA A 240 25.76 -5.98 -12.24
N ASP A 241 26.51 -5.18 -12.98
CA ASP A 241 27.26 -5.61 -14.15
C ASP A 241 28.75 -5.65 -13.83
N SER A 242 29.40 -6.78 -14.11
CA SER A 242 30.85 -6.86 -14.07
C SER A 242 31.47 -6.43 -15.39
N THR A 243 32.40 -5.49 -15.31
CA THR A 243 33.10 -4.93 -16.44
C THR A 243 34.61 -5.03 -16.24
N ILE A 244 35.37 -4.99 -17.33
CA ILE A 244 36.83 -4.94 -17.28
C ILE A 244 37.22 -3.46 -17.34
N ALA A 245 38.17 -3.02 -16.49
CA ALA A 245 38.79 -1.72 -16.69
C ALA A 245 39.51 -1.69 -18.04
N LEU A 246 39.05 -0.83 -18.95
CA LEU A 246 39.64 -0.68 -20.28
C LEU A 246 41.00 0.06 -20.23
N ASP A 247 41.34 0.75 -19.14
CA ASP A 247 42.67 1.33 -18.89
C ASP A 247 42.97 1.38 -17.38
N ALA A 248 43.97 0.61 -16.92
CA ALA A 248 44.43 0.66 -15.53
C ALA A 248 45.24 1.93 -15.19
N ASP A 249 45.62 2.70 -16.21
CA ASP A 249 46.44 3.92 -16.11
C ASP A 249 45.63 5.22 -16.30
N SER A 250 44.32 5.13 -16.59
CA SER A 250 43.45 6.31 -16.60
C SER A 250 43.09 6.67 -15.16
N PHE A 251 43.65 7.77 -14.66
CA PHE A 251 43.47 8.34 -13.32
C PHE A 251 42.00 8.64 -12.90
N ASP A 252 41.02 8.40 -13.77
CA ASP A 252 39.60 8.63 -13.57
C ASP A 252 38.80 7.34 -13.88
N LEU A 253 38.99 6.27 -13.10
CA LEU A 253 37.96 5.23 -13.04
C LEU A 253 36.70 5.90 -12.47
N PRO A 254 35.55 5.84 -13.16
CA PRO A 254 34.36 6.56 -12.72
C PRO A 254 33.88 5.94 -11.41
N HIS A 255 34.18 6.62 -10.29
CA HIS A 255 33.65 6.22 -8.98
C HIS A 255 32.14 6.46 -9.01
N GLN A 256 31.38 5.38 -8.91
CA GLN A 256 29.93 5.42 -8.82
C GLN A 256 29.54 5.87 -7.40
N THR A 257 28.72 6.93 -7.31
CA THR A 257 28.06 7.26 -6.05
C THR A 257 27.08 6.13 -5.69
N PRO A 258 27.22 5.47 -4.52
CA PRO A 258 26.33 4.39 -4.14
C PRO A 258 24.87 4.84 -4.07
N LEU A 259 23.97 4.00 -4.60
CA LEU A 259 22.53 4.23 -4.66
C LEU A 259 21.81 3.45 -3.56
N ILE A 260 20.94 4.14 -2.82
CA ILE A 260 20.16 3.56 -1.72
C ILE A 260 18.68 3.58 -2.08
N GLY A 261 18.03 2.41 -2.10
CA GLY A 261 16.61 2.28 -2.39
C GLY A 261 15.76 1.91 -1.17
N GLY A 262 14.45 2.11 -1.30
CA GLY A 262 13.47 1.68 -0.30
C GLY A 262 13.48 2.50 1.00
N ALA A 263 13.19 1.88 2.13
CA ALA A 263 13.11 2.52 3.45
C ALA A 263 14.43 3.21 3.86
N ALA A 264 15.57 2.57 3.56
CA ALA A 264 16.88 3.13 3.85
C ALA A 264 17.14 4.47 3.13
N SER A 265 16.49 4.72 1.98
CA SER A 265 16.66 5.97 1.24
C SER A 265 16.06 7.20 1.94
N ALA A 266 15.20 7.00 2.96
CA ALA A 266 14.61 8.09 3.72
C ALA A 266 15.60 8.82 4.66
N THR A 267 16.71 8.16 5.02
CA THR A 267 17.79 8.73 5.85
C THR A 267 19.14 8.24 5.33
N LEU A 268 19.74 9.01 4.44
CA LEU A 268 20.98 8.68 3.73
C LEU A 268 22.24 9.00 4.55
N GLU A 269 22.15 9.98 5.44
CA GLU A 269 23.29 10.52 6.20
C GLU A 269 24.03 9.45 7.03
N PRO A 270 23.35 8.54 7.76
CA PRO A 270 24.04 7.52 8.52
C PRO A 270 24.83 6.54 7.65
N ILE A 271 24.43 6.36 6.39
CA ILE A 271 25.13 5.49 5.44
C ILE A 271 26.35 6.23 4.89
N ALA A 272 26.18 7.49 4.46
CA ALA A 272 27.29 8.36 4.04
C ALA A 272 28.39 8.46 5.12
N ASP A 273 27.98 8.56 6.39
CA ASP A 273 28.90 8.61 7.53
C ASP A 273 29.66 7.30 7.75
N ILE A 274 29.06 6.15 7.44
CA ILE A 274 29.69 4.83 7.57
C ILE A 274 30.72 4.60 6.47
N ILE A 275 30.38 4.97 5.24
CA ILE A 275 31.27 4.76 4.09
C ILE A 275 32.27 5.90 3.92
N HIS A 276 32.08 7.05 4.58
CA HIS A 276 32.89 8.27 4.42
C HIS A 276 32.89 8.84 2.99
N GLU A 277 31.83 8.60 2.24
CA GLU A 277 31.65 8.97 0.83
C GLU A 277 30.20 9.44 0.60
N PRO A 278 29.94 10.25 -0.45
CA PRO A 278 28.58 10.64 -0.79
C PRO A 278 27.74 9.43 -1.18
N VAL A 279 26.46 9.43 -0.79
CA VAL A 279 25.47 8.45 -1.26
C VAL A 279 24.26 9.17 -1.82
N ALA A 280 23.57 8.53 -2.76
CA ALA A 280 22.38 9.09 -3.37
C ALA A 280 21.17 8.15 -3.19
N SER A 281 19.97 8.71 -3.17
CA SER A 281 18.74 7.93 -3.26
C SER A 281 18.65 7.25 -4.63
N ALA A 282 18.00 6.09 -4.69
CA ALA A 282 17.67 5.43 -5.94
C ALA A 282 16.81 6.33 -6.85
N PRO A 283 16.92 6.20 -8.19
CA PRO A 283 16.02 6.86 -9.11
C PRO A 283 14.56 6.41 -8.87
N ALA A 284 13.63 7.37 -8.96
CA ALA A 284 12.21 7.07 -8.86
C ALA A 284 11.75 6.20 -10.04
N LEU A 285 10.70 5.40 -9.83
CA LEU A 285 10.13 4.57 -10.88
C LEU A 285 9.56 5.46 -12.01
N ILE A 286 10.04 5.28 -13.23
CA ILE A 286 9.60 6.05 -14.39
C ILE A 286 8.24 5.52 -14.86
N THR A 287 7.18 6.26 -14.56
CA THR A 287 5.85 5.97 -15.12
C THR A 287 5.81 6.37 -16.60
N ARG A 288 6.12 5.42 -17.50
CA ARG A 288 5.91 5.61 -18.94
C ARG A 288 4.41 5.62 -19.24
N SER A 289 3.79 6.80 -19.17
CA SER A 289 2.40 7.01 -19.57
C SER A 289 2.23 6.71 -21.06
N SER A 290 1.16 5.97 -21.39
CA SER A 290 0.83 5.66 -22.78
C SER A 290 0.64 6.97 -23.58
N PRO A 291 0.87 6.97 -24.91
CA PRO A 291 0.56 8.13 -25.74
C PRO A 291 -0.90 8.59 -25.58
N ALA A 292 -1.82 7.65 -25.31
CA ALA A 292 -3.22 7.93 -25.03
C ALA A 292 -3.43 8.61 -23.67
N GLU A 293 -2.76 8.18 -22.61
CA GLU A 293 -2.79 8.85 -21.30
C GLU A 293 -2.14 10.23 -21.34
N ARG A 294 -1.03 10.40 -22.08
CA ARG A 294 -0.40 11.71 -22.32
C ARG A 294 -1.33 12.63 -23.10
N ALA A 295 -2.00 12.11 -24.14
CA ALA A 295 -2.99 12.87 -24.89
C ALA A 295 -4.22 13.22 -24.04
N ALA A 296 -4.70 12.30 -23.20
CA ALA A 296 -5.81 12.54 -22.28
C ALA A 296 -5.45 13.59 -21.19
N ALA A 297 -4.23 13.53 -20.65
CA ALA A 297 -3.72 14.53 -19.71
C ALA A 297 -3.57 15.91 -20.37
N LEU A 298 -3.11 15.97 -21.62
CA LEU A 298 -3.08 17.21 -22.42
C LEU A 298 -4.47 17.79 -22.64
N ILE A 299 -5.45 16.96 -23.01
CA ILE A 299 -6.84 17.39 -23.21
C ILE A 299 -7.47 17.86 -21.89
N ALA A 300 -7.16 17.20 -20.77
CA ALA A 300 -7.62 17.62 -19.45
C ALA A 300 -6.97 18.93 -18.98
N SER A 301 -5.69 19.15 -19.31
CA SER A 301 -4.92 20.34 -18.91
C SER A 301 -5.43 21.65 -19.54
N ASP A 302 -6.10 21.59 -20.69
CA ASP A 302 -6.70 22.77 -21.34
C ASP A 302 -7.95 23.29 -20.59
N SER A 303 -8.57 22.47 -19.73
CA SER A 303 -9.76 22.85 -18.96
C SER A 303 -9.47 23.41 -17.56
N ASN A 304 -8.21 23.36 -17.10
CA ASN A 304 -7.85 23.79 -15.75
C ASN A 304 -6.51 24.56 -15.72
N LYS A 305 -6.50 25.71 -16.41
CA LYS A 305 -5.30 26.54 -16.64
C LYS A 305 -4.81 27.34 -15.40
N ALA A 306 -5.11 26.89 -14.19
CA ALA A 306 -4.73 27.54 -12.93
C ALA A 306 -4.16 26.58 -11.86
N ALA A 307 -3.89 25.33 -12.20
CA ALA A 307 -3.07 24.43 -11.38
C ALA A 307 -1.80 24.09 -12.17
N GLN A 308 -0.81 24.97 -12.04
CA GLN A 308 0.50 24.83 -12.65
C GLN A 308 1.22 23.59 -12.12
N SER A 309 1.80 22.81 -13.04
CA SER A 309 3.11 22.15 -12.91
C SER A 309 3.44 21.50 -11.55
N GLU A 310 2.94 20.30 -11.34
CA GLU A 310 3.61 19.29 -10.51
C GLU A 310 3.92 18.07 -11.39
N GLU A 311 4.81 18.24 -12.37
CA GLU A 311 5.68 17.12 -12.70
C GLU A 311 6.60 16.96 -11.49
N HIS A 312 6.42 15.90 -10.70
CA HIS A 312 7.39 15.49 -9.70
C HIS A 312 8.69 15.12 -10.43
N ASP A 313 9.51 16.13 -10.70
CA ASP A 313 10.94 15.95 -10.85
C ASP A 313 11.47 15.57 -9.45
N ALA A 314 11.35 14.27 -9.13
CA ALA A 314 11.88 13.70 -7.91
C ALA A 314 13.41 13.79 -8.01
N THR A 315 13.92 14.96 -7.63
CA THR A 315 15.34 15.25 -7.60
C THR A 315 16.00 14.24 -6.68
N GLN A 316 16.91 13.44 -7.26
CA GLN A 316 17.67 12.44 -6.54
C GLN A 316 18.36 13.10 -5.34
N GLN A 317 18.06 12.63 -4.14
CA GLN A 317 18.63 13.19 -2.92
C GLN A 317 20.06 12.68 -2.77
N VAL A 318 20.99 13.56 -2.45
CA VAL A 318 22.39 13.20 -2.21
C VAL A 318 22.76 13.63 -0.80
N ALA A 319 23.35 12.73 -0.02
CA ALA A 319 23.87 13.01 1.31
C ALA A 319 25.40 12.94 1.30
N GLN A 320 26.02 13.95 1.88
CA GLN A 320 27.47 14.03 2.08
C GLN A 320 27.84 13.48 3.48
N PRO A 321 29.06 12.94 3.65
CA PRO A 321 29.54 12.54 4.96
C PRO A 321 29.65 13.73 5.94
N SER A 322 29.54 13.45 7.23
CA SER A 322 29.55 14.44 8.33
C SER A 322 30.74 15.38 8.29
N THR A 323 31.93 14.89 7.96
CA THR A 323 33.15 15.71 7.82
C THR A 323 33.00 16.82 6.77
N VAL A 324 32.35 16.52 5.65
CA VAL A 324 32.07 17.48 4.57
C VAL A 324 30.91 18.41 4.96
N ARG A 325 29.88 17.88 5.64
CA ARG A 325 28.78 18.70 6.18
C ARG A 325 29.26 19.70 7.23
N GLU A 326 30.24 19.32 8.05
CA GLU A 326 30.94 20.19 9.00
C GLU A 326 31.68 21.33 8.30
N GLU A 327 32.46 21.01 7.26
CA GLU A 327 33.22 22.00 6.49
C GLU A 327 32.31 22.99 5.74
N ASN A 328 31.20 22.49 5.19
CA ASN A 328 30.23 23.31 4.46
C ASN A 328 29.28 24.11 5.39
N GLY A 329 29.32 23.86 6.71
CA GLY A 329 28.39 24.48 7.67
C GLY A 329 26.94 23.99 7.52
N GLU A 330 26.73 22.81 6.93
CA GLU A 330 25.43 22.19 6.67
C GLU A 330 24.95 21.28 7.81
N LEU A 331 25.67 21.23 8.93
CA LEU A 331 25.17 20.58 10.14
C LEU A 331 23.80 21.19 10.51
N GLN A 332 22.74 20.41 10.34
CA GLN A 332 21.64 20.48 11.27
C GLN A 332 22.22 20.04 12.60
N ASP A 333 22.48 21.02 13.45
CA ASP A 333 22.98 20.88 14.81
C ASP A 333 22.31 19.67 15.46
N PRO A 334 23.02 18.53 15.60
CA PRO A 334 22.47 17.42 16.33
C PRO A 334 22.32 17.92 17.76
N ASP A 335 21.10 17.76 18.30
CA ASP A 335 20.73 18.05 19.69
C ASP A 335 21.47 17.05 20.63
N THR A 336 22.80 17.08 20.58
CA THR A 336 23.72 16.55 21.54
C THR A 336 24.01 17.73 22.45
N GLY A 337 23.49 17.70 23.68
CA GLY A 337 23.68 18.74 24.70
C GLY A 337 25.14 18.92 25.12
N GLU A 338 26.00 19.26 24.18
CA GLU A 338 27.38 19.65 24.38
C GLU A 338 27.41 21.04 25.02
N ILE A 339 28.31 21.19 25.99
CA ILE A 339 28.46 22.43 26.73
C ILE A 339 29.08 23.47 25.78
N PRO A 340 28.41 24.60 25.51
CA PRO A 340 28.89 25.57 24.54
C PRO A 340 30.25 26.14 24.97
N VAL A 341 31.24 26.07 24.07
CA VAL A 341 32.57 26.61 24.31
C VAL A 341 32.55 28.12 24.11
N ILE A 342 32.63 28.88 25.20
CA ILE A 342 32.54 30.34 25.14
C ILE A 342 33.94 30.95 25.14
N ARG A 343 34.17 31.88 24.22
CA ARG A 343 35.32 32.77 24.27
C ARG A 343 35.03 33.92 25.24
N LYS A 344 35.76 33.93 26.35
CA LYS A 344 35.67 34.96 27.37
C LYS A 344 36.23 36.29 26.89
N SER A 345 35.86 37.36 27.61
CA SER A 345 36.37 38.72 27.40
C SER A 345 37.90 38.85 27.56
N ASP A 346 38.55 37.93 28.28
CA ASP A 346 40.00 37.84 28.42
C ASP A 346 40.70 37.06 27.28
N GLY A 347 39.91 36.58 26.30
CA GLY A 347 40.39 35.86 25.12
C GLY A 347 40.54 34.35 25.31
N ARG A 348 40.30 33.80 26.52
CA ARG A 348 40.36 32.35 26.79
C ARG A 348 39.06 31.66 26.41
N TYR A 349 39.17 30.41 25.98
CA TYR A 349 38.02 29.54 25.73
C TYR A 349 37.75 28.69 26.96
N SER A 350 36.49 28.57 27.38
CA SER A 350 36.07 27.75 28.51
C SER A 350 34.87 26.90 28.12
N ALA A 351 34.95 25.61 28.46
CA ALA A 351 33.86 24.63 28.36
C ALA A 351 33.50 24.06 29.74
N ASP A 352 34.00 24.68 30.82
CA ASP A 352 33.77 24.21 32.19
C ASP A 352 32.33 24.58 32.63
N PRO A 353 31.48 23.59 32.98
CA PRO A 353 30.10 23.85 33.41
C PRO A 353 29.98 24.63 34.74
N ASN A 354 31.05 24.73 35.53
CA ASN A 354 31.07 25.56 36.74
C ASN A 354 31.50 27.02 36.48
N ASP A 355 31.80 27.37 35.24
CA ASP A 355 32.14 28.73 34.83
C ASP A 355 30.88 29.62 34.75
N PRO A 356 30.85 30.79 35.40
CA PRO A 356 29.65 31.65 35.43
C PRO A 356 29.22 32.17 34.05
N GLU A 357 30.13 32.28 33.07
CA GLU A 357 29.78 32.72 31.71
C GLU A 357 29.17 31.56 30.89
N VAL A 358 29.70 30.35 31.05
CA VAL A 358 29.20 29.12 30.40
C VAL A 358 27.83 28.73 30.94
N ALA A 359 27.67 28.75 32.27
CA ALA A 359 26.39 28.48 32.92
C ALA A 359 25.27 29.45 32.49
N ARG A 360 25.61 30.71 32.21
CA ARG A 360 24.63 31.70 31.71
C ARG A 360 24.21 31.43 30.27
N ALA A 361 25.12 30.97 29.40
CA ALA A 361 24.77 30.60 28.03
C ALA A 361 23.84 29.39 28.00
N ILE A 362 24.16 28.32 28.74
CA ILE A 362 23.30 27.13 28.89
C ILE A 362 21.90 27.55 29.38
N HIS A 363 21.83 28.46 30.35
CA HIS A 363 20.55 28.94 30.88
C HIS A 363 19.75 29.74 29.84
N HIS A 364 20.41 30.58 29.03
CA HIS A 364 19.78 31.35 27.97
C HIS A 364 19.26 30.47 26.84
N GLU A 365 20.01 29.44 26.47
CA GLU A 365 19.67 28.45 25.45
C GLU A 365 18.44 27.63 25.86
N HIS A 366 18.45 27.05 27.07
CA HIS A 366 17.27 26.36 27.64
C HIS A 366 16.02 27.25 27.72
N LEU A 367 16.18 28.56 27.93
CA LEU A 367 15.05 29.50 27.93
C LEU A 367 14.51 29.76 26.51
N GLN A 368 15.38 29.78 25.51
CA GLN A 368 14.98 29.93 24.10
C GLN A 368 14.30 28.67 23.58
N GLU A 369 14.83 27.48 23.87
CA GLU A 369 14.19 26.20 23.56
C GLU A 369 12.81 26.09 24.17
N LYS A 370 12.65 26.42 25.45
CA LYS A 370 11.34 26.43 26.13
C LYS A 370 10.35 27.37 25.45
N LYS A 371 10.81 28.51 24.90
CA LYS A 371 9.95 29.43 24.13
C LYS A 371 9.58 28.85 22.75
N GLN A 372 10.54 28.25 22.05
CA GLN A 372 10.30 27.65 20.73
C GLN A 372 9.41 26.41 20.80
N ALA A 373 9.64 25.51 21.77
CA ALA A 373 8.80 24.34 22.02
C ALA A 373 7.36 24.72 22.40
N ARG A 374 7.19 25.82 23.15
CA ARG A 374 5.86 26.35 23.52
C ARG A 374 5.13 26.94 22.30
N SER A 375 5.85 27.57 21.36
CA SER A 375 5.25 28.12 20.13
C SER A 375 4.83 27.02 19.14
N ARG A 376 5.65 25.97 18.97
CA ARG A 376 5.32 24.80 18.12
C ARG A 376 4.09 24.06 18.63
N ARG A 377 3.99 23.83 19.96
CA ARG A 377 2.81 23.22 20.59
C ARG A 377 1.54 24.06 20.45
N PHE A 378 1.66 25.39 20.47
CA PHE A 378 0.50 26.27 20.30
C PHE A 378 0.00 26.29 18.85
N ARG A 379 0.92 26.33 17.87
CA ARG A 379 0.58 26.24 16.44
C ARG A 379 -0.06 24.91 16.06
N GLY A 380 0.47 23.78 16.55
CA GLY A 380 -0.12 22.46 16.31
C GLY A 380 -1.54 22.31 16.87
N LYS A 381 -1.82 22.89 18.04
CA LYS A 381 -3.18 22.90 18.64
C LYS A 381 -4.16 23.76 17.84
N ILE A 382 -3.72 24.91 17.31
CA ILE A 382 -4.57 25.77 16.48
C ILE A 382 -4.90 25.06 15.17
N ILE A 383 -3.90 24.50 14.47
CA ILE A 383 -4.11 23.79 13.20
C ILE A 383 -5.04 22.59 13.41
N GLY A 384 -4.81 21.79 14.46
CA GLY A 384 -5.69 20.66 14.80
C GLY A 384 -7.13 21.10 15.09
N SER A 385 -7.32 22.22 15.79
CA SER A 385 -8.66 22.76 16.06
C SER A 385 -9.37 23.25 14.79
N VAL A 386 -8.64 23.86 13.85
CA VAL A 386 -9.20 24.32 12.56
C VAL A 386 -9.61 23.13 11.69
N VAL A 387 -8.79 22.09 11.62
CA VAL A 387 -9.12 20.86 10.88
C VAL A 387 -10.33 20.16 11.49
N ALA A 388 -10.41 20.07 12.82
CA ALA A 388 -11.57 19.49 13.49
C ALA A 388 -12.88 20.26 13.19
N VAL A 389 -12.82 21.60 13.20
CA VAL A 389 -13.96 22.45 12.83
C VAL A 389 -14.35 22.27 11.36
N ALA A 390 -13.38 22.14 10.45
CA ALA A 390 -13.64 21.88 9.04
C ALA A 390 -14.35 20.54 8.81
N ILE A 391 -13.93 19.47 9.50
CA ILE A 391 -14.58 18.16 9.44
C ILE A 391 -16.04 18.25 9.93
N VAL A 392 -16.28 18.93 11.06
CA VAL A 392 -17.63 19.13 11.59
C VAL A 392 -18.49 19.94 10.61
N ALA A 393 -17.94 20.96 9.93
CA ALA A 393 -18.66 21.73 8.94
C ALA A 393 -19.03 20.90 7.70
N VAL A 394 -18.13 20.04 7.22
CA VAL A 394 -18.41 19.12 6.10
C VAL A 394 -19.49 18.11 6.47
N LEU A 395 -19.42 17.53 7.67
CA LEU A 395 -20.45 16.61 8.16
C LEU A 395 -21.80 17.32 8.28
N ALA A 396 -21.83 18.53 8.85
CA ALA A 396 -23.04 19.34 8.98
C ALA A 396 -23.67 19.65 7.61
N LEU A 397 -22.85 20.04 6.62
CA LEU A 397 -23.28 20.28 5.24
C LEU A 397 -23.83 19.01 4.59
N GLY A 398 -23.17 17.86 4.78
CA GLY A 398 -23.63 16.57 4.29
C GLY A 398 -25.00 16.18 4.88
N THR A 399 -25.17 16.31 6.21
CA THR A 399 -26.46 16.06 6.87
C THR A 399 -27.55 17.04 6.42
N TRP A 400 -27.23 18.31 6.21
CA TRP A 400 -28.20 19.29 5.74
C TRP A 400 -28.65 19.00 4.30
N ALA A 401 -27.71 18.66 3.41
CA ALA A 401 -28.01 18.27 2.03
C ALA A 401 -28.88 17.00 1.98
N ALA A 402 -28.57 15.99 2.79
CA ALA A 402 -29.36 14.77 2.90
C ALA A 402 -30.78 15.05 3.43
N TYR A 403 -30.92 15.92 4.44
CA TYR A 403 -32.22 16.33 4.96
C TYR A 403 -33.03 17.12 3.93
N ALA A 404 -32.41 18.08 3.23
CA ALA A 404 -33.06 18.87 2.19
C ALA A 404 -33.55 17.99 1.03
N TRP A 405 -32.77 17.01 0.61
CA TRP A 405 -33.18 16.02 -0.40
C TRP A 405 -34.32 15.12 0.10
N SER A 406 -34.27 14.66 1.36
CA SER A 406 -35.37 13.87 1.93
C SER A 406 -36.71 14.61 1.88
N GLN A 407 -36.71 15.93 2.04
CA GLN A 407 -37.93 16.75 2.03
C GLN A 407 -38.52 16.98 0.63
N THR A 408 -37.82 16.62 -0.45
CA THR A 408 -38.38 16.67 -1.81
C THR A 408 -39.09 15.40 -2.23
N GLN A 409 -39.03 14.35 -1.41
CA GLN A 409 -39.61 13.03 -1.70
C GLN A 409 -40.95 12.86 -0.98
N TYR A 410 -41.87 12.12 -1.59
CA TYR A 410 -43.18 11.80 -1.03
C TYR A 410 -43.41 10.29 -1.09
N TYR A 411 -44.18 9.74 -0.17
CA TYR A 411 -44.59 8.34 -0.26
C TYR A 411 -46.00 8.10 0.30
N LEU A 412 -46.63 7.03 -0.17
CA LEU A 412 -47.91 6.56 0.34
C LEU A 412 -47.71 5.36 1.26
N ALA A 413 -48.32 5.42 2.44
CA ALA A 413 -48.32 4.31 3.40
C ALA A 413 -49.67 4.16 4.09
N SER A 414 -49.90 3.01 4.71
CA SER A 414 -51.07 2.77 5.54
C SER A 414 -50.86 3.32 6.95
N ASP A 415 -51.71 4.26 7.38
CA ASP A 415 -51.75 4.76 8.75
C ASP A 415 -53.18 4.72 9.27
N ASN A 416 -53.37 4.18 10.48
CA ASN A 416 -54.68 4.04 11.12
C ASN A 416 -55.80 3.44 10.23
N GLY A 417 -55.43 2.53 9.30
CA GLY A 417 -56.36 1.85 8.40
C GLY A 417 -56.78 2.64 7.16
N VAL A 418 -56.20 3.82 6.92
CA VAL A 418 -56.42 4.63 5.72
C VAL A 418 -55.12 4.90 4.95
N VAL A 419 -55.23 5.12 3.65
CA VAL A 419 -54.08 5.53 2.82
C VAL A 419 -53.71 6.96 3.17
N THR A 420 -52.46 7.19 3.57
CA THR A 420 -51.96 8.52 3.98
C THR A 420 -50.75 8.90 3.13
N VAL A 421 -50.70 10.16 2.72
CA VAL A 421 -49.57 10.73 1.98
C VAL A 421 -48.59 11.35 2.97
N TYR A 422 -47.35 10.89 2.92
CA TYR A 422 -46.24 11.38 3.73
C TYR A 422 -45.27 12.18 2.84
N GLN A 423 -44.70 13.24 3.39
CA GLN A 423 -43.54 13.93 2.82
C GLN A 423 -42.31 13.52 3.62
N GLY A 424 -41.26 13.07 2.92
CA GLY A 424 -40.07 12.49 3.50
C GLY A 424 -39.72 11.13 2.91
N VAL A 425 -38.74 10.47 3.51
CA VAL A 425 -38.33 9.10 3.16
C VAL A 425 -38.81 8.15 4.28
N PRO A 426 -39.30 6.94 3.97
CA PRO A 426 -39.79 5.98 4.96
C PRO A 426 -38.65 5.28 5.74
N THR A 427 -37.69 6.05 6.25
CA THR A 427 -36.56 5.53 7.05
C THR A 427 -36.47 6.25 8.39
N ASN A 428 -36.17 5.48 9.44
CA ASN A 428 -35.88 6.00 10.77
C ASN A 428 -34.37 6.03 10.96
N ILE A 429 -33.82 7.21 11.22
CA ILE A 429 -32.39 7.41 11.46
C ILE A 429 -32.24 7.99 12.87
N PHE A 430 -31.58 7.24 13.75
CA PHE A 430 -31.34 7.61 15.15
C PHE A 430 -32.60 7.94 15.98
N GLY A 431 -33.75 7.32 15.67
CA GLY A 431 -34.99 7.48 16.44
C GLY A 431 -35.86 8.67 16.01
N TYR A 432 -35.45 9.40 14.97
CA TYR A 432 -36.24 10.49 14.39
C TYR A 432 -36.89 10.02 13.10
N GLU A 433 -38.21 10.22 12.99
CA GLU A 433 -38.94 10.05 11.75
C GLU A 433 -38.62 11.23 10.83
N LEU A 434 -38.05 10.92 9.66
CA LEU A 434 -37.69 11.90 8.62
C LEU A 434 -38.86 12.18 7.67
N SER A 435 -40.06 11.76 8.06
CA SER A 435 -41.29 11.95 7.33
C SER A 435 -42.42 12.42 8.24
N HIS A 436 -43.34 13.19 7.68
CA HIS A 436 -44.56 13.64 8.34
C HIS A 436 -45.77 13.45 7.42
N ALA A 437 -46.91 13.09 8.01
CA ALA A 437 -48.16 12.95 7.28
C ALA A 437 -48.67 14.34 6.86
N ILE A 438 -48.91 14.52 5.56
CA ILE A 438 -49.52 15.76 5.03
C ILE A 438 -51.02 15.60 4.89
N GLU A 439 -51.47 14.43 4.41
CA GLU A 439 -52.88 14.24 4.05
C GLU A 439 -53.36 12.82 4.32
N HIS A 440 -54.45 12.71 5.08
CA HIS A 440 -55.18 11.47 5.30
C HIS A 440 -56.32 11.37 4.29
N THR A 441 -56.34 10.31 3.50
CA THR A 441 -57.42 10.09 2.52
C THR A 441 -58.58 9.32 3.16
N ASP A 442 -59.71 9.27 2.46
CA ASP A 442 -60.91 8.52 2.83
C ASP A 442 -60.88 7.03 2.39
N LEU A 443 -59.79 6.58 1.76
CA LEU A 443 -59.61 5.22 1.27
C LEU A 443 -59.16 4.28 2.40
N LYS A 444 -60.03 3.35 2.77
CA LYS A 444 -59.73 2.29 3.74
C LYS A 444 -58.86 1.21 3.13
N VAL A 445 -57.75 0.90 3.79
CA VAL A 445 -56.76 -0.08 3.32
C VAL A 445 -57.33 -1.50 3.34
N ASP A 446 -58.19 -1.82 4.31
CA ASP A 446 -58.79 -3.15 4.46
C ASP A 446 -59.75 -3.53 3.32
N GLU A 447 -60.25 -2.53 2.58
CA GLU A 447 -61.14 -2.73 1.43
C GLU A 447 -60.33 -2.92 0.13
N LEU A 448 -59.03 -2.59 0.11
CA LEU A 448 -58.18 -2.70 -1.07
C LEU A 448 -57.74 -4.15 -1.34
N PRO A 449 -57.43 -4.52 -2.60
CA PRO A 449 -56.84 -5.83 -2.92
C PRO A 449 -55.52 -6.10 -2.17
N GLU A 450 -55.24 -7.35 -1.81
CA GLU A 450 -54.03 -7.75 -1.05
C GLU A 450 -52.73 -7.21 -1.66
N GLN A 451 -52.63 -7.17 -2.99
CA GLN A 451 -51.45 -6.65 -3.71
C GLN A 451 -51.19 -5.16 -3.42
N TRP A 452 -52.24 -4.36 -3.23
CA TRP A 452 -52.12 -2.95 -2.86
C TRP A 452 -51.83 -2.78 -1.38
N GLN A 453 -52.40 -3.63 -0.52
CA GLN A 453 -52.10 -3.63 0.91
C GLN A 453 -50.61 -3.91 1.17
N ASP A 454 -50.03 -4.89 0.48
CA ASP A 454 -48.62 -5.23 0.62
C ASP A 454 -47.69 -4.11 0.12
N ARG A 455 -48.05 -3.45 -0.99
CA ARG A 455 -47.29 -2.30 -1.50
C ARG A 455 -47.37 -1.08 -0.59
N LEU A 456 -48.55 -0.80 -0.02
CA LEU A 456 -48.73 0.29 0.94
C LEU A 456 -48.02 0.02 2.28
N ARG A 457 -47.86 -1.26 2.67
CA ARG A 457 -47.02 -1.64 3.83
C ARG A 457 -45.53 -1.39 3.57
N GLN A 458 -45.08 -1.54 2.32
CA GLN A 458 -43.69 -1.30 1.93
C GLN A 458 -43.37 0.18 1.69
N GLY A 459 -44.39 1.01 1.50
CA GLY A 459 -44.24 2.43 1.16
C GLY A 459 -44.02 2.63 -0.33
N ILE A 460 -44.91 3.36 -1.00
CA ILE A 460 -44.80 3.67 -2.43
C ILE A 460 -44.22 5.06 -2.58
N SER A 461 -42.95 5.18 -2.98
CA SER A 461 -42.27 6.46 -3.20
C SER A 461 -42.67 7.09 -4.54
N VAL A 462 -42.85 8.42 -4.54
CA VAL A 462 -43.20 9.24 -5.71
C VAL A 462 -42.43 10.57 -5.65
N ASP A 463 -42.16 11.16 -6.81
CA ASP A 463 -41.26 12.31 -6.96
C ASP A 463 -41.97 13.68 -6.77
N GLY A 464 -43.25 13.68 -6.37
CA GLY A 464 -43.99 14.91 -6.08
C GLY A 464 -45.38 14.69 -5.47
N TYR A 465 -45.93 15.75 -4.87
CA TYR A 465 -47.24 15.73 -4.21
C TYR A 465 -48.41 15.51 -5.20
N ASP A 466 -48.38 16.17 -6.36
CA ASP A 466 -49.42 16.00 -7.40
C ASP A 466 -49.43 14.58 -7.97
N GLU A 467 -48.25 13.95 -8.05
CA GLU A 467 -48.09 12.55 -8.46
C GLU A 467 -48.62 11.61 -7.38
N ALA A 468 -48.38 11.91 -6.09
CA ALA A 468 -48.96 11.16 -4.98
C ALA A 468 -50.49 11.14 -5.04
N LEU A 469 -51.12 12.31 -5.27
CA LEU A 469 -52.57 12.43 -5.43
C LEU A 469 -53.08 11.68 -6.65
N SER A 470 -52.36 11.77 -7.78
CA SER A 470 -52.69 11.02 -9.00
C SER A 470 -52.65 9.50 -8.76
N HIS A 471 -51.69 9.03 -7.96
CA HIS A 471 -51.59 7.63 -7.55
C HIS A 471 -52.75 7.19 -6.64
N VAL A 472 -53.20 8.06 -5.72
CA VAL A 472 -54.41 7.80 -4.91
C VAL A 472 -55.64 7.66 -5.81
N GLU A 473 -55.81 8.55 -6.79
CA GLU A 473 -56.92 8.49 -7.74
C GLU A 473 -56.87 7.25 -8.64
N LEU A 474 -55.67 6.84 -9.06
CA LEU A 474 -55.47 5.61 -9.81
C LEU A 474 -55.90 4.38 -9.00
N ILE A 475 -55.47 4.29 -7.73
CA ILE A 475 -55.87 3.22 -6.80
C ILE A 475 -57.39 3.21 -6.64
N ARG A 476 -58.01 4.38 -6.45
CA ARG A 476 -59.48 4.52 -6.34
C ARG A 476 -60.20 4.05 -7.61
N THR A 477 -59.69 4.39 -8.79
CA THR A 477 -60.30 4.03 -10.07
C THR A 477 -60.21 2.52 -10.32
N GLN A 478 -59.02 1.93 -10.14
CA GLN A 478 -58.83 0.49 -10.26
C GLN A 478 -59.69 -0.30 -9.26
N PHE A 479 -59.81 0.20 -8.03
CA PHE A 479 -60.68 -0.41 -7.03
C PHE A 479 -62.16 -0.40 -7.44
N ASN A 480 -62.65 0.72 -7.95
CA ASN A 480 -64.03 0.85 -8.41
C ASN A 480 -64.34 -0.04 -9.61
N ASP A 481 -63.39 -0.21 -10.53
CA ASP A 481 -63.56 -1.07 -11.70
C ASP A 481 -63.53 -2.55 -11.31
N LEU A 482 -62.64 -2.97 -10.40
CA LEU A 482 -62.66 -4.33 -9.83
C LEU A 482 -63.98 -4.63 -9.11
N LYS A 483 -64.53 -3.66 -8.37
CA LYS A 483 -65.82 -3.82 -7.70
C LYS A 483 -66.97 -3.99 -8.70
N LYS A 484 -66.98 -3.22 -9.78
CA LYS A 484 -67.97 -3.38 -10.88
C LYS A 484 -67.85 -4.73 -11.57
N GLU A 485 -66.64 -5.20 -11.83
CA GLU A 485 -66.41 -6.54 -12.42
C GLU A 485 -66.89 -7.66 -11.49
N GLN A 486 -66.66 -7.53 -10.18
CA GLN A 486 -67.17 -8.48 -9.18
C GLN A 486 -68.71 -8.45 -9.11
N GLU A 487 -69.33 -7.27 -9.16
CA GLU A 487 -70.78 -7.14 -9.20
C GLU A 487 -71.39 -7.69 -10.50
N GLN A 488 -70.71 -7.53 -11.64
CA GLN A 488 -71.12 -8.13 -12.92
C GLN A 488 -70.98 -9.66 -12.88
N LYS A 489 -69.85 -10.20 -12.41
CA LYS A 489 -69.66 -11.64 -12.21
C LYS A 489 -70.68 -12.23 -11.24
N ALA A 490 -70.97 -11.53 -10.14
CA ALA A 490 -71.99 -11.97 -9.19
C ALA A 490 -73.41 -11.99 -9.81
N LYS A 491 -73.72 -11.04 -10.71
CA LYS A 491 -74.97 -11.03 -11.49
C LYS A 491 -75.00 -12.15 -12.54
N GLU A 492 -73.91 -12.38 -13.26
CA GLU A 492 -73.78 -13.48 -14.22
C GLU A 492 -73.88 -14.86 -13.56
N ASP A 493 -73.26 -15.04 -12.39
CA ASP A 493 -73.35 -16.25 -11.58
C ASP A 493 -74.76 -16.45 -11.00
N ALA A 494 -75.44 -15.37 -10.61
CA ALA A 494 -76.84 -15.42 -10.17
C ALA A 494 -77.78 -15.80 -11.33
N ASP A 495 -77.56 -15.26 -12.53
CA ASP A 495 -78.31 -15.59 -13.74
C ASP A 495 -78.01 -17.01 -14.25
N ALA A 496 -76.77 -17.49 -14.11
CA ALA A 496 -76.36 -18.87 -14.41
C ALA A 496 -77.00 -19.86 -13.42
N LYS A 497 -77.04 -19.54 -12.13
CA LYS A 497 -77.76 -20.33 -11.11
C LYS A 497 -79.27 -20.35 -11.37
N ALA A 498 -79.86 -19.23 -11.78
CA ALA A 498 -81.27 -19.16 -12.16
C ALA A 498 -81.59 -19.99 -13.43
N LYS A 499 -80.68 -20.05 -14.40
CA LYS A 499 -80.79 -20.93 -15.58
C LYS A 499 -80.65 -22.41 -15.24
N GLN A 500 -79.73 -22.78 -14.33
CA GLN A 500 -79.61 -24.17 -13.84
C GLN A 500 -80.84 -24.61 -13.05
N GLN A 501 -81.46 -23.72 -12.26
CA GLN A 501 -82.71 -24.02 -11.55
C GLN A 501 -83.93 -24.16 -12.49
N LYS A 502 -83.95 -23.45 -13.63
CA LYS A 502 -84.97 -23.64 -14.67
C LYS A 502 -84.81 -24.98 -15.42
N GLN A 503 -83.58 -25.42 -15.74
CA GLN A 503 -83.36 -26.73 -16.37
C GLN A 503 -83.64 -27.92 -15.42
N ALA A 504 -83.49 -27.74 -14.11
CA ALA A 504 -83.85 -28.76 -13.12
C ALA A 504 -85.38 -28.94 -12.93
N ASN A 505 -86.20 -27.94 -13.29
CA ASN A 505 -87.66 -27.99 -13.14
C ASN A 505 -88.39 -28.49 -14.40
N ASP A 506 -87.78 -28.45 -15.59
CA ASP A 506 -88.39 -28.99 -16.83
C ASP A 506 -88.21 -30.52 -17.00
N SER A 507 -87.49 -31.18 -16.09
CA SER A 507 -87.27 -32.64 -16.13
C SER A 507 -88.14 -33.44 -15.13
N LYS A 508 -89.13 -32.82 -14.48
CA LYS A 508 -90.10 -33.50 -13.62
C LYS A 508 -91.54 -33.07 -13.91
N SER A 509 -92.19 -33.79 -14.84
CA SER A 509 -93.65 -33.92 -14.93
C SER A 509 -94.03 -35.40 -15.12
N PRO A 510 -95.19 -35.85 -14.59
CA PRO A 510 -95.31 -37.19 -14.00
C PRO A 510 -96.04 -38.22 -14.88
N THR A 511 -95.56 -39.47 -14.86
CA THR A 511 -96.35 -40.63 -15.32
C THR A 511 -97.07 -41.24 -14.12
N LYS A 512 -98.40 -41.10 -14.07
CA LYS A 512 -99.29 -41.87 -13.19
C LYS A 512 -100.41 -42.45 -14.05
N SER A 513 -100.49 -43.78 -14.14
CA SER A 513 -101.71 -44.57 -13.91
C SER A 513 -101.60 -45.97 -14.54
N ALA A 514 -101.65 -47.01 -13.70
CA ALA A 514 -102.32 -48.27 -14.01
C ALA A 514 -102.62 -48.98 -12.67
N GLN A 515 -103.89 -48.95 -12.28
CA GLN A 515 -104.48 -49.75 -11.20
C GLN A 515 -104.79 -51.17 -11.71
N SER A 516 -104.87 -52.09 -10.76
CA SER A 516 -105.20 -53.51 -10.90
C SER A 516 -106.56 -53.82 -11.56
N ARG A 517 -106.59 -54.76 -12.51
CA ARG A 517 -107.27 -56.08 -12.43
C ARG A 517 -107.11 -56.83 -13.74
#